data_AF-A0A2V5JN16-F1
#
_entry.id   AF-A0A2V5JN16-F1
#
_cell.length_a   1.000
_cell.length_b   1.000
_cell.length_c   1.000
_cell.angle_alpha   90.00
_cell.angle_beta   90.00
_cell.angle_gamma   90.00
#
_symmetry.space_group_name_H-M   'P 1'
#
loop_
_entity.id
_entity.type
_entity.pdbx_description
1 polymer ?
#
loop_
_entity_poly.entity_id
_entity_poly.type
_entity_poly.pdbx_seq_one_letter_code
_entity_poly.pdbx_strand_id
1 'polypeptide(L)'
;MIFWQPPPPPQFWVHTFFATYYYHGNAGAFLNLVWPLSAGLVIRAFSKRSHPGMRATWISLFILTIAGVLANTSRMAQLLAAALLLAICLQFGSGLVRKLSGTEKSVALAGALAIVLALVALAQATHLEQPLNRWQSEGDRISNDARWKASRVAMGALPEVGFFGFGPGTFRVVFPGYNIEAVNQAPGGWRFLHEDYLQTLMEWGWMGSILWALLFFGAIAIGIRSYNKHARRDWAPRRRVLQPLIIIALVGVALHALVDFPFQVESIQVYVATYLGICWGSPLWREKSEARRRRSDSWDTSDVTITLH
;
A
#
# COMPACT_ATOMS: atom_id res chain seq x y z
N MET A 1 -2.43 16.36 1.00
CA MET A 1 -2.89 17.52 0.21
C MET A 1 -2.96 17.12 -1.24
N ILE A 2 -4.17 17.19 -1.80
CA ILE A 2 -4.45 16.91 -3.22
C ILE A 2 -4.38 18.24 -3.98
N PHE A 3 -3.98 18.22 -5.25
CA PHE A 3 -3.81 19.35 -6.17
C PHE A 3 -4.98 20.36 -6.22
N TRP A 4 -6.18 19.95 -5.81
CA TRP A 4 -7.38 20.79 -5.81
C TRP A 4 -7.58 21.59 -4.51
N GLN A 5 -6.69 21.47 -3.53
CA GLN A 5 -6.64 22.38 -2.38
C GLN A 5 -5.84 23.63 -2.73
N PRO A 6 -6.13 24.80 -2.12
CA PRO A 6 -5.34 26.01 -2.34
C PRO A 6 -3.85 25.67 -2.13
N PRO A 7 -2.97 26.08 -3.06
CA PRO A 7 -1.55 25.84 -2.90
C PRO A 7 -1.08 26.45 -1.58
N PRO A 8 -0.05 25.87 -0.94
CA PRO A 8 0.52 26.46 0.24
C PRO A 8 0.90 27.94 0.00
N PRO A 9 0.90 28.79 1.04
CA PRO A 9 1.28 30.19 0.90
C PRO A 9 2.65 30.35 0.22
N PRO A 10 2.97 31.50 -0.43
CA PRO A 10 4.21 31.74 -1.17
C PRO A 10 5.49 31.22 -0.54
N GLN A 11 5.61 31.38 0.79
CA GLN A 11 6.73 30.90 1.60
C GLN A 11 6.90 29.37 1.70
N PHE A 12 5.93 28.59 1.22
CA PHE A 12 5.89 27.12 1.23
C PHE A 12 5.57 26.55 -0.15
N TRP A 13 5.76 27.31 -1.23
CA TRP A 13 5.46 26.84 -2.58
C TRP A 13 6.18 25.54 -2.90
N VAL A 14 5.43 24.60 -3.44
CA VAL A 14 5.96 23.30 -3.87
C VAL A 14 6.33 23.40 -5.34
N HIS A 15 7.62 23.40 -5.64
CA HIS A 15 8.12 23.48 -7.02
C HIS A 15 7.97 22.16 -7.81
N THR A 16 7.72 21.04 -7.12
CA THR A 16 7.52 19.74 -7.75
C THR A 16 6.35 19.00 -7.09
N PHE A 17 5.38 18.55 -7.88
CA PHE A 17 4.26 17.74 -7.42
C PHE A 17 4.21 16.43 -8.21
N PHE A 18 3.52 15.42 -7.70
CA PHE A 18 3.34 14.15 -8.39
C PHE A 18 1.85 13.91 -8.66
N ALA A 19 1.46 14.07 -9.92
CA ALA A 19 0.07 13.96 -10.37
C ALA A 19 -0.87 14.80 -9.49
N THR A 20 -1.80 14.17 -8.78
CA THR A 20 -2.76 14.85 -7.92
C THR A 20 -2.25 15.11 -6.50
N TYR A 21 -1.01 14.75 -6.14
CA TYR A 21 -0.46 14.94 -4.81
C TYR A 21 0.64 16.02 -4.79
N TYR A 22 0.50 17.00 -3.90
CA TYR A 22 1.57 17.98 -3.67
C TYR A 22 2.79 17.38 -2.99
N TYR A 23 2.61 16.32 -2.20
CA TYR A 23 3.67 15.69 -1.43
C TYR A 23 4.00 14.30 -1.99
N HIS A 24 5.26 14.14 -2.41
CA HIS A 24 5.75 12.93 -3.10
C HIS A 24 5.65 11.66 -2.25
N GLY A 25 5.79 11.75 -0.92
CA GLY A 25 5.63 10.61 -0.01
C GLY A 25 4.23 10.01 -0.10
N ASN A 26 3.19 10.86 -0.07
CA ASN A 26 1.80 10.43 -0.23
C ASN A 26 1.51 9.87 -1.62
N ALA A 27 2.05 10.47 -2.68
CA ALA A 27 1.96 9.89 -4.02
C ALA A 27 2.59 8.49 -4.08
N GLY A 28 3.75 8.32 -3.47
CA GLY A 28 4.45 7.05 -3.39
C GLY A 28 3.70 6.00 -2.57
N ALA A 29 3.09 6.40 -1.44
CA ALA A 29 2.22 5.55 -0.64
C ALA A 29 1.00 5.07 -1.44
N PHE A 30 0.35 5.99 -2.17
CA PHE A 30 -0.77 5.66 -3.05
C PHE A 30 -0.36 4.65 -4.14
N LEU A 31 0.76 4.90 -4.84
CA LEU A 31 1.23 3.98 -5.87
C LEU A 31 1.54 2.59 -5.30
N ASN A 32 2.19 2.51 -4.13
CA ASN A 32 2.47 1.25 -3.43
C ASN A 32 1.21 0.52 -2.94
N LEU A 33 0.08 1.22 -2.82
CA LEU A 33 -1.21 0.62 -2.54
C LEU A 33 -1.89 0.05 -3.80
N VAL A 34 -1.58 0.60 -4.98
CA VAL A 34 -2.26 0.28 -6.25
C VAL A 34 -1.52 -0.79 -7.05
N TRP A 35 -0.20 -0.65 -7.24
CA TRP A 35 0.53 -1.52 -8.16
C TRP A 35 0.54 -3.01 -7.76
N PRO A 36 0.46 -3.42 -6.47
CA PRO A 36 0.32 -4.84 -6.13
C PRO A 36 -0.92 -5.48 -6.77
N LEU A 37 -2.03 -4.74 -6.90
CA LEU A 37 -3.22 -5.25 -7.58
C LEU A 37 -3.05 -5.34 -9.10
N SER A 38 -2.36 -4.37 -9.73
CA SER A 38 -2.06 -4.45 -11.17
C SER A 38 -1.17 -5.66 -11.47
N ALA A 39 -0.20 -5.97 -10.60
CA ALA A 39 0.58 -7.21 -10.66
C ALA A 39 -0.32 -8.46 -10.58
N GLY A 40 -1.34 -8.45 -9.72
CA GLY A 40 -2.33 -9.53 -9.63
C GLY A 40 -3.16 -9.75 -10.88
N LEU A 41 -3.52 -8.66 -11.56
CA LEU A 41 -4.22 -8.73 -12.85
C LEU A 41 -3.32 -9.34 -13.92
N VAL A 42 -2.03 -8.99 -13.95
CA VAL A 42 -1.02 -9.63 -14.82
C VAL A 42 -0.91 -11.12 -14.50
N ILE A 43 -0.66 -11.49 -13.24
CA ILE A 43 -0.56 -12.90 -12.81
C ILE A 43 -1.80 -13.70 -13.24
N ARG A 44 -2.99 -13.12 -13.09
CA ARG A 44 -4.25 -13.75 -13.52
C ARG A 44 -4.34 -13.90 -15.04
N ALA A 45 -3.94 -12.90 -15.80
CA ALA A 45 -4.01 -12.89 -17.27
C ALA A 45 -3.10 -13.95 -17.91
N PHE A 46 -2.00 -14.29 -17.24
CA PHE A 46 -1.11 -15.39 -17.63
C PHE A 46 -1.53 -16.75 -17.03
N SER A 47 -2.26 -16.76 -15.92
CA SER A 47 -2.75 -18.00 -15.29
C SER A 47 -3.99 -18.60 -15.97
N LYS A 48 -4.75 -17.82 -16.77
CA LYS A 48 -5.87 -18.29 -17.59
C LYS A 48 -5.64 -17.95 -19.07
N ARG A 49 -6.26 -18.73 -19.98
CA ARG A 49 -6.43 -18.31 -21.38
C ARG A 49 -7.19 -16.99 -21.36
N SER A 50 -6.47 -15.92 -21.71
CA SER A 50 -6.95 -14.55 -21.74
C SER A 50 -6.65 -14.01 -23.12
N HIS A 51 -7.56 -13.19 -23.68
CA HIS A 51 -7.30 -12.55 -24.97
C HIS A 51 -6.01 -11.71 -24.92
N PRO A 52 -5.21 -11.69 -25.99
CA PRO A 52 -3.96 -10.93 -26.06
C PRO A 52 -4.12 -9.45 -25.67
N GLY A 53 -5.18 -8.78 -26.13
CA GLY A 53 -5.45 -7.39 -25.77
C GLY A 53 -5.61 -7.16 -24.27
N MET A 54 -6.31 -8.06 -23.57
CA MET A 54 -6.46 -7.97 -22.12
C MET A 54 -5.13 -8.18 -21.37
N ARG A 55 -4.24 -9.05 -21.88
CA ARG A 55 -2.89 -9.20 -21.34
C ARG A 55 -2.08 -7.91 -21.51
N ALA A 56 -2.13 -7.32 -22.70
CA ALA A 56 -1.45 -6.06 -22.99
C ALA A 56 -1.95 -4.95 -22.04
N THR A 57 -3.27 -4.77 -21.88
CA THR A 57 -3.84 -3.78 -20.96
C THR A 57 -3.32 -3.94 -19.53
N TRP A 58 -3.33 -5.16 -18.98
CA TRP A 58 -2.87 -5.36 -17.61
C TRP A 58 -1.37 -5.18 -17.44
N ILE A 59 -0.57 -5.58 -18.43
CA ILE A 59 0.87 -5.34 -18.44
C ILE A 59 1.16 -3.84 -18.52
N SER A 60 0.49 -3.11 -19.40
CA SER A 60 0.63 -1.65 -19.54
C SER A 60 0.27 -0.93 -18.24
N LEU A 61 -0.84 -1.30 -17.58
CA LEU A 61 -1.19 -0.72 -16.28
C LEU A 61 -0.14 -1.03 -15.21
N PHE A 62 0.36 -2.26 -15.14
CA PHE A 62 1.41 -2.62 -14.20
C PHE A 62 2.70 -1.82 -14.43
N ILE A 63 3.18 -1.78 -15.67
CA ILE A 63 4.38 -1.01 -16.06
C ILE A 63 4.18 0.47 -15.74
N LEU A 64 3.04 1.06 -16.09
CA LEU A 64 2.75 2.47 -15.81
C LEU A 64 2.80 2.76 -14.30
N THR A 65 2.19 1.90 -13.48
CA THR A 65 2.20 2.10 -12.02
C THR A 65 3.59 1.95 -11.40
N ILE A 66 4.41 0.99 -11.87
CA ILE A 66 5.80 0.82 -11.41
C ILE A 66 6.69 1.96 -11.89
N ALA A 67 6.57 2.36 -13.15
CA ALA A 67 7.26 3.53 -13.69
C ALA A 67 6.94 4.78 -12.89
N GLY A 68 5.68 4.95 -12.48
CA GLY A 68 5.26 6.02 -11.57
C GLY A 68 5.98 5.98 -10.22
N VAL A 69 6.21 4.81 -9.62
CA VAL A 69 6.95 4.71 -8.36
C VAL A 69 8.43 5.07 -8.56
N LEU A 70 9.03 4.62 -9.65
CA LEU A 70 10.43 4.90 -9.94
C LEU A 70 10.68 6.37 -10.26
N ALA A 71 9.75 7.01 -10.96
CA ALA A 71 9.76 8.45 -11.22
C ALA A 71 9.42 9.28 -9.96
N ASN A 72 8.88 8.67 -8.91
CA ASN A 72 8.57 9.36 -7.66
C ASN A 72 9.87 9.68 -6.90
N THR A 73 9.93 10.87 -6.29
CA THR A 73 11.14 11.33 -5.59
C THR A 73 11.25 10.85 -4.13
N SER A 74 10.24 10.15 -3.61
CA SER A 74 10.22 9.57 -2.27
C SER A 74 11.03 8.28 -2.20
N ARG A 75 12.16 8.33 -1.46
CA ARG A 75 13.04 7.17 -1.24
C ARG A 75 12.32 6.03 -0.51
N MET A 76 11.49 6.38 0.47
CA MET A 76 10.72 5.39 1.22
C MET A 76 9.72 4.66 0.32
N ALA A 77 9.10 5.37 -0.63
CA ALA A 77 8.22 4.75 -1.60
C ALA A 77 8.95 3.77 -2.51
N GLN A 78 10.16 4.12 -2.98
CA GLN A 78 10.99 3.24 -3.80
C GLN A 78 11.45 2.00 -3.02
N LEU A 79 11.91 2.16 -1.77
CA LEU A 79 12.32 1.06 -0.90
C LEU A 79 11.16 0.10 -0.62
N LEU A 80 9.98 0.63 -0.30
CA LEU A 80 8.78 -0.17 -0.11
C LEU A 80 8.39 -0.88 -1.40
N ALA A 81 8.43 -0.24 -2.57
CA ALA A 81 8.16 -0.93 -3.83
C ALA A 81 9.09 -2.12 -4.06
N ALA A 82 10.38 -1.98 -3.79
CA ALA A 82 11.33 -3.09 -3.89
C ALA A 82 10.99 -4.23 -2.91
N ALA A 83 10.68 -3.91 -1.65
CA ALA A 83 10.30 -4.89 -0.65
C ALA A 83 8.99 -5.63 -0.99
N LEU A 84 7.98 -4.89 -1.45
CA LEU A 84 6.70 -5.46 -1.89
C LEU A 84 6.86 -6.31 -3.16
N LEU A 85 7.72 -5.90 -4.10
CA LEU A 85 8.05 -6.69 -5.29
C LEU A 85 8.73 -7.99 -4.92
N LEU A 86 9.70 -7.95 -4.01
CA LEU A 86 10.32 -9.14 -3.46
C LEU A 86 9.27 -10.07 -2.82
N ALA A 87 8.38 -9.54 -1.98
CA ALA A 87 7.30 -10.32 -1.36
C ALA A 87 6.38 -11.00 -2.40
N ILE A 88 6.00 -10.29 -3.47
CA ILE A 88 5.19 -10.83 -4.57
C ILE A 88 5.97 -11.92 -5.34
N CYS A 89 7.25 -11.68 -5.64
CA CYS A 89 8.11 -12.65 -6.32
C CYS A 89 8.30 -13.92 -5.48
N LEU A 90 8.50 -13.81 -4.17
CA LEU A 90 8.61 -14.97 -3.28
C LEU A 90 7.29 -15.76 -3.22
N GLN A 91 6.15 -15.06 -3.16
CA GLN A 91 4.83 -15.68 -3.05
C GLN A 91 4.37 -16.38 -4.35
N PHE A 92 4.64 -15.77 -5.52
CA PHE A 92 4.08 -16.21 -6.80
C PHE A 92 5.13 -16.67 -7.82
N GLY A 93 6.39 -16.26 -7.68
CA GLY A 93 7.44 -16.47 -8.66
C GLY A 93 7.75 -17.95 -8.88
N SER A 94 7.85 -18.74 -7.82
CA SER A 94 8.09 -20.20 -7.93
C SER A 94 6.99 -20.91 -8.72
N GLY A 95 5.72 -20.53 -8.50
CA GLY A 95 4.57 -21.08 -9.21
C GLY A 95 4.48 -20.64 -10.67
N LEU A 96 4.91 -19.41 -10.98
CA LEU A 96 4.95 -18.89 -12.35
C LEU A 96 6.10 -19.53 -13.15
N VAL A 97 7.30 -19.57 -12.58
CA VAL A 97 8.50 -20.15 -13.21
C VAL A 97 8.32 -21.64 -13.50
N ARG A 98 7.67 -22.41 -12.63
CA ARG A 98 7.40 -23.83 -12.87
C ARG A 98 6.49 -24.11 -14.08
N LYS A 99 5.69 -23.13 -14.51
CA LYS A 99 4.79 -23.26 -15.66
C LYS A 99 5.41 -22.88 -16.99
N LEU A 100 6.58 -22.23 -16.97
CA LEU A 100 7.29 -21.80 -18.16
C LEU A 100 8.23 -22.91 -18.63
N SER A 101 8.30 -23.14 -19.94
CA SER A 101 9.34 -23.94 -20.59
C SER A 101 10.71 -23.25 -20.49
N GLY A 102 11.80 -23.98 -20.78
CA GLY A 102 13.17 -23.43 -20.70
C GLY A 102 13.35 -22.14 -21.52
N THR A 103 12.85 -22.13 -22.76
CA THR A 103 12.91 -20.96 -23.66
C THR A 103 12.05 -19.80 -23.16
N GLU A 104 10.85 -20.07 -22.63
CA GLU A 104 9.98 -19.04 -22.06
C GLU A 104 10.58 -18.42 -20.78
N LYS A 105 11.33 -19.18 -19.97
CA LYS A 105 12.06 -18.63 -18.82
C LYS A 105 13.12 -17.63 -19.26
N SER A 106 13.91 -17.98 -20.29
CA SER A 106 14.93 -17.08 -20.83
C SER A 106 14.32 -15.81 -21.43
N VAL A 107 13.19 -15.92 -22.15
CA VAL A 107 12.46 -14.75 -22.69
C VAL A 107 11.86 -13.91 -21.58
N ALA A 108 11.26 -14.53 -20.55
CA ALA A 108 10.70 -13.79 -19.40
C ALA A 108 11.79 -13.08 -18.60
N LEU A 109 12.96 -13.71 -18.42
CA LEU A 109 14.11 -13.12 -17.75
C LEU A 109 14.69 -11.96 -18.57
N ALA A 110 14.88 -12.15 -19.87
CA ALA A 110 15.33 -11.10 -20.78
C ALA A 110 14.35 -9.93 -20.84
N GLY A 111 13.03 -10.20 -20.85
CA GLY A 111 11.99 -9.19 -20.80
C GLY A 111 11.94 -8.42 -19.47
N ALA A 112 12.07 -9.13 -18.35
CA ALA A 112 12.17 -8.49 -17.03
C ALA A 112 13.42 -7.61 -16.93
N LEU A 113 14.56 -8.11 -17.39
CA LEU A 113 15.81 -7.36 -17.45
C LEU A 113 15.69 -6.14 -18.38
N ALA A 114 15.08 -6.28 -19.56
CA ALA A 114 14.83 -5.19 -20.48
C ALA A 114 13.89 -4.12 -19.88
N ILE A 115 12.85 -4.53 -19.15
CA ILE A 115 11.96 -3.61 -18.42
C ILE A 115 12.74 -2.88 -17.33
N VAL A 116 13.55 -3.59 -16.52
CA VAL A 116 14.39 -2.97 -15.50
C VAL A 116 15.36 -1.97 -16.13
N LEU A 117 16.05 -2.36 -17.20
CA LEU A 117 16.98 -1.49 -17.92
C LEU A 117 16.27 -0.29 -18.56
N ALA A 118 15.07 -0.47 -19.13
CA ALA A 118 14.28 0.63 -19.69
C ALA A 118 13.80 1.59 -18.60
N LEU A 119 13.42 1.07 -17.43
CA LEU A 119 13.03 1.88 -16.28
C LEU A 119 14.23 2.63 -15.69
N VAL A 120 15.41 2.01 -15.63
CA VAL A 120 16.67 2.65 -15.24
C VAL A 120 17.06 3.72 -16.26
N ALA A 121 16.99 3.43 -17.55
CA ALA A 121 17.28 4.40 -18.61
C ALA A 121 16.30 5.58 -18.60
N LEU A 122 15.01 5.32 -18.39
CA LEU A 122 13.99 6.36 -18.23
C LEU A 122 14.24 7.21 -16.96
N ALA A 123 14.68 6.57 -15.88
CA ALA A 123 15.08 7.26 -14.66
C ALA A 123 16.28 8.20 -14.92
N GLN A 124 17.30 7.72 -15.62
CA GLN A 124 18.48 8.51 -15.99
C GLN A 124 18.11 9.66 -16.95
N ALA A 125 17.26 9.41 -17.96
CA ALA A 125 16.85 10.39 -18.97
C ALA A 125 15.93 11.51 -18.44
N THR A 126 15.24 11.28 -17.31
CA THR A 126 14.34 12.28 -16.69
C THR A 126 15.04 13.14 -15.63
N HIS A 127 16.38 13.17 -15.61
CA HIS A 127 17.19 13.86 -14.59
C HIS A 127 16.91 13.37 -13.15
N LEU A 128 16.66 12.06 -12.95
CA LEU A 128 16.68 11.44 -11.62
C LEU A 128 18.12 11.19 -11.11
N GLU A 129 19.05 12.10 -11.38
CA GLU A 129 20.32 12.21 -10.66
C GLU A 129 20.06 12.56 -9.18
N GLN A 130 18.92 13.23 -8.92
CA GLN A 130 18.56 13.78 -7.61
C GLN A 130 18.28 12.75 -6.51
N PRO A 131 17.67 11.56 -6.75
CA PRO A 131 17.52 10.53 -5.72
C PRO A 131 18.85 9.82 -5.41
N LEU A 132 19.66 9.48 -6.41
CA LEU A 132 20.95 8.79 -6.22
C LEU A 132 21.96 9.67 -5.46
N ASN A 133 22.10 10.94 -5.86
CA ASN A 133 22.96 11.90 -5.17
C ASN A 133 22.48 12.19 -3.72
N ARG A 134 21.17 12.07 -3.48
CA ARG A 134 20.56 12.16 -2.15
C ARG A 134 20.91 10.97 -1.25
N TRP A 135 20.94 9.74 -1.78
CA TRP A 135 21.36 8.56 -1.01
C TRP A 135 22.80 8.67 -0.51
N GLN A 136 23.69 9.32 -1.27
CA GLN A 136 25.08 9.53 -0.89
C GLN A 136 25.29 10.63 0.16
N SER A 137 24.36 11.59 0.29
CA SER A 137 24.49 12.75 1.20
C SER A 137 23.98 12.52 2.63
N GLU A 138 23.54 11.31 2.99
CA GLU A 138 22.68 11.10 4.16
C GLU A 138 23.37 10.61 5.45
N GLY A 139 24.66 10.24 5.40
CA GLY A 139 25.39 9.77 6.59
C GLY A 139 25.39 10.77 7.75
N ASP A 140 25.37 12.07 7.43
CA ASP A 140 25.65 13.15 8.41
C ASP A 140 24.41 13.92 8.90
N ARG A 141 23.19 13.60 8.43
CA ARG A 141 22.00 14.47 8.62
C ARG A 141 20.81 13.86 9.37
N ILE A 142 20.85 12.58 9.71
CA ILE A 142 19.71 11.87 10.31
C ILE A 142 19.29 12.46 11.67
N SER A 143 20.25 12.90 12.50
CA SER A 143 19.95 13.48 13.83
C SER A 143 19.33 14.88 13.77
N ASN A 144 19.52 15.61 12.66
CA ASN A 144 19.05 16.98 12.46
C ASN A 144 17.80 17.10 11.57
N ASP A 145 17.22 15.96 11.14
CA ASP A 145 15.98 15.95 10.38
C ASP A 145 14.83 16.58 11.19
N ALA A 146 14.13 17.52 10.55
CA ALA A 146 12.97 18.18 11.11
C ALA A 146 11.86 17.18 11.52
N ARG A 147 11.72 16.06 10.79
CA ARG A 147 10.75 14.98 11.10
C ARG A 147 11.07 14.31 12.43
N TRP A 148 12.33 13.96 12.65
CA TRP A 148 12.76 13.35 13.91
C TRP A 148 12.63 14.31 15.08
N LYS A 149 12.89 15.60 14.88
CA LYS A 149 12.64 16.63 15.90
C LYS A 149 11.15 16.72 16.23
N ALA A 150 10.27 16.77 15.22
CA ALA A 150 8.83 16.81 15.43
C ALA A 150 8.31 15.56 16.15
N SER A 151 8.75 14.36 15.77
CA SER A 151 8.39 13.13 16.47
C SER A 151 8.87 13.12 17.93
N ARG A 152 10.04 13.68 18.23
CA ARG A 152 10.51 13.82 19.63
C ARG A 152 9.63 14.77 20.45
N VAL A 153 9.25 15.90 19.87
CA VAL A 153 8.33 16.85 20.52
C VAL A 153 6.99 16.17 20.79
N ALA A 154 6.44 15.47 19.79
CA ALA A 154 5.19 14.71 19.92
C ALA A 154 5.29 13.60 20.99
N MET A 155 6.41 12.89 21.07
CA MET A 155 6.67 11.92 22.13
C MET A 155 6.71 12.56 23.52
N GLY A 156 7.27 13.77 23.63
CA GLY A 156 7.29 14.54 24.88
C GLY A 156 5.90 14.91 25.39
N ALA A 157 4.92 15.07 24.48
CA ALA A 157 3.53 15.37 24.82
C ALA A 157 2.70 14.15 25.25
N LEU A 158 3.21 12.91 25.07
CA LEU A 158 2.48 11.68 25.37
C LEU A 158 1.91 11.57 26.80
N PRO A 159 2.59 12.05 27.86
CA PRO A 159 2.03 12.02 29.21
C PRO A 159 0.69 12.74 29.35
N GLU A 160 0.40 13.74 28.50
CA GLU A 160 -0.79 14.58 28.57
C GLU A 160 -1.94 14.13 27.64
N VAL A 161 -1.67 13.19 26.73
CA VAL A 161 -2.65 12.69 25.73
C VAL A 161 -3.87 12.04 26.40
N GLY A 162 -3.67 11.35 27.52
CA GLY A 162 -4.75 10.66 28.22
C GLY A 162 -5.43 9.55 27.39
N PHE A 163 -6.63 9.16 27.81
CA PHE A 163 -7.34 8.01 27.21
C PHE A 163 -8.03 8.33 25.88
N PHE A 164 -8.49 9.57 25.71
CA PHE A 164 -9.27 10.03 24.56
C PHE A 164 -8.46 10.89 23.58
N GLY A 165 -7.22 11.25 23.93
CA GLY A 165 -6.40 12.13 23.12
C GLY A 165 -6.85 13.59 23.19
N PHE A 166 -6.18 14.43 22.40
CA PHE A 166 -6.51 15.84 22.26
C PHE A 166 -7.69 16.11 21.31
N GLY A 167 -8.24 15.07 20.68
CA GLY A 167 -9.35 15.15 19.73
C GLY A 167 -8.92 14.85 18.28
N PRO A 168 -9.76 14.18 17.48
CA PRO A 168 -9.47 13.90 16.07
C PRO A 168 -9.18 15.18 15.26
N GLY A 169 -8.08 15.19 14.49
CA GLY A 169 -7.69 16.30 13.63
C GLY A 169 -7.14 17.55 14.34
N THR A 170 -6.88 17.49 15.65
CA THR A 170 -6.38 18.64 16.42
C THR A 170 -4.87 18.79 16.40
N PHE A 171 -4.12 17.85 15.82
CA PHE A 171 -2.65 17.85 15.84
C PHE A 171 -2.06 19.20 15.42
N ARG A 172 -2.54 19.79 14.32
CA ARG A 172 -2.04 21.09 13.80
C ARG A 172 -2.17 22.24 14.79
N VAL A 173 -3.16 22.19 15.68
CA VAL A 173 -3.45 23.25 16.66
C VAL A 173 -2.72 22.99 17.98
N VAL A 174 -2.61 21.72 18.37
CA VAL A 174 -2.02 21.31 19.65
C VAL A 174 -0.50 21.25 19.60
N PHE A 175 0.07 20.71 18.52
CA PHE A 175 1.52 20.51 18.37
C PHE A 175 2.35 21.80 18.56
N PRO A 176 1.95 22.98 18.04
CA PRO A 176 2.71 24.21 18.26
C PRO A 176 2.93 24.58 19.72
N GLY A 177 1.97 24.30 20.62
CA GLY A 177 2.12 24.56 22.06
C GLY A 177 3.30 23.78 22.65
N TYR A 178 3.33 22.47 22.41
CA TYR A 178 4.44 21.60 22.83
C TYR A 178 5.76 21.94 22.13
N ASN A 179 5.71 22.37 20.86
CA ASN A 179 6.90 22.69 20.10
C ASN A 179 7.60 23.96 20.59
N ILE A 180 6.86 24.97 21.05
CA ILE A 180 7.44 26.22 21.57
C ILE A 180 8.20 25.96 22.88
N GLU A 181 7.71 25.05 23.72
CA GLU A 181 8.32 24.71 25.00
C GLU A 181 9.49 23.72 24.89
N ALA A 182 9.64 23.05 23.75
CA ALA A 182 10.66 22.03 23.56
C ALA A 182 12.08 22.62 23.39
N VAL A 183 13.07 22.02 24.06
CA VAL A 183 14.50 22.38 23.91
C VAL A 183 15.00 22.23 22.47
N ASN A 184 14.51 21.20 21.76
CA ASN A 184 14.85 20.93 20.36
C ASN A 184 13.63 21.14 19.47
N GLN A 185 13.22 22.39 19.30
CA GLN A 185 12.06 22.75 18.49
C GLN A 185 12.18 22.18 17.07
N ALA A 186 11.08 21.62 16.58
CA ALA A 186 10.94 21.26 15.19
C ALA A 186 10.76 22.54 14.36
N PRO A 187 11.57 22.76 13.30
CA PRO A 187 11.43 23.94 12.48
C PRO A 187 10.16 23.88 11.62
N GLY A 188 9.64 25.05 11.24
CA GLY A 188 8.53 25.18 10.31
C GLY A 188 7.14 24.86 10.89
N GLY A 189 6.13 24.91 10.01
CA GLY A 189 4.74 24.60 10.37
C GLY A 189 4.38 23.13 10.09
N TRP A 190 3.73 22.48 11.05
CA TRP A 190 3.37 21.06 10.98
C TRP A 190 1.85 20.90 10.88
N ARG A 191 1.37 20.51 9.69
CA ARG A 191 -0.05 20.14 9.50
C ARG A 191 -0.34 18.72 9.98
N PHE A 192 0.59 17.80 9.70
CA PHE A 192 0.54 16.40 10.07
C PHE A 192 1.92 15.98 10.57
N LEU A 193 1.95 15.07 11.53
CA LEU A 193 3.17 14.43 11.97
C LEU A 193 3.57 13.40 10.92
N HIS A 194 4.84 13.31 10.58
CA HIS A 194 5.33 12.27 9.66
C HIS A 194 5.56 10.94 10.40
N GLU A 195 4.55 10.56 11.18
CA GLU A 195 4.45 9.32 11.97
C GLU A 195 2.95 9.21 12.33
N ASP A 196 2.20 8.42 11.56
CA ASP A 196 0.75 8.32 11.66
C ASP A 196 0.29 7.68 12.97
N TYR A 197 1.06 6.74 13.53
CA TYR A 197 0.68 6.01 14.74
C TYR A 197 0.74 6.92 15.97
N LEU A 198 1.78 7.74 16.06
CA LEU A 198 1.99 8.74 17.09
C LEU A 198 0.99 9.88 16.93
N GLN A 199 0.70 10.33 15.71
CA GLN A 199 -0.39 11.30 15.50
C GLN A 199 -1.74 10.72 15.93
N THR A 200 -2.03 9.47 15.56
CA THR A 200 -3.26 8.78 15.96
C THR A 200 -3.35 8.69 17.48
N LEU A 201 -2.24 8.38 18.15
CA LEU A 201 -2.18 8.36 19.61
C LEU A 201 -2.45 9.74 20.20
N MET A 202 -1.83 10.80 19.69
CA MET A 202 -2.07 12.16 20.17
C MET A 202 -3.53 12.60 19.99
N GLU A 203 -4.13 12.30 18.84
CA GLU A 203 -5.49 12.78 18.52
C GLU A 203 -6.60 11.92 19.13
N TRP A 204 -6.42 10.59 19.18
CA TRP A 204 -7.46 9.65 19.59
C TRP A 204 -7.21 8.99 20.96
N GLY A 205 -6.05 9.25 21.56
CA GLY A 205 -5.63 8.66 22.81
C GLY A 205 -5.42 7.16 22.71
N TRP A 206 -5.17 6.54 23.86
CA TRP A 206 -4.96 5.11 23.95
C TRP A 206 -6.16 4.30 23.47
N MET A 207 -7.39 4.70 23.84
CA MET A 207 -8.59 3.96 23.48
C MET A 207 -8.79 3.95 21.97
N GLY A 208 -8.81 5.13 21.34
CA GLY A 208 -9.06 5.22 19.91
C GLY A 208 -7.92 4.62 19.09
N SER A 209 -6.67 4.75 19.54
CA SER A 209 -5.53 4.07 18.91
C SER A 209 -5.66 2.55 18.92
N ILE A 210 -6.08 1.97 20.05
CA ILE A 210 -6.32 0.53 20.16
C ILE A 210 -7.45 0.10 19.22
N LEU A 211 -8.55 0.85 19.15
CA LEU A 211 -9.66 0.54 18.25
C LEU A 211 -9.25 0.61 16.77
N TRP A 212 -8.50 1.64 16.37
CA TRP A 212 -7.95 1.75 15.02
C TRP A 212 -6.96 0.63 14.70
N ALA A 213 -6.08 0.29 15.64
CA ALA A 213 -5.16 -0.83 15.50
C ALA A 213 -5.90 -2.17 15.33
N LEU A 214 -6.94 -2.42 16.13
CA LEU A 214 -7.77 -3.61 16.01
C LEU A 214 -8.52 -3.65 14.68
N LEU A 215 -9.07 -2.52 14.22
CA LEU A 215 -9.75 -2.45 12.93
C LEU A 215 -8.80 -2.74 11.76
N PHE A 216 -7.63 -2.13 11.77
CA PHE A 216 -6.66 -2.21 10.69
C PHE A 216 -5.92 -3.57 10.69
N PHE A 217 -5.21 -3.88 11.78
CA PHE A 217 -4.41 -5.09 11.89
C PHE A 217 -5.27 -6.34 12.08
N GLY A 218 -6.46 -6.21 12.69
CA GLY A 218 -7.44 -7.29 12.75
C GLY A 218 -7.92 -7.71 11.35
N ALA A 219 -8.13 -6.76 10.44
CA ALA A 219 -8.45 -7.08 9.04
C ALA A 219 -7.33 -7.91 8.41
N ILE A 220 -6.09 -7.46 8.53
CA ILE A 220 -4.91 -8.15 7.97
C ILE A 220 -4.81 -9.57 8.55
N ALA A 221 -4.90 -9.70 9.88
CA ALA A 221 -4.83 -10.99 10.55
C ALA A 221 -5.93 -11.96 10.08
N ILE A 222 -7.16 -11.47 9.94
CA ILE A 222 -8.28 -12.27 9.43
C ILE A 222 -8.08 -12.63 7.96
N GLY A 223 -7.62 -11.69 7.13
CA GLY A 223 -7.29 -11.93 5.73
C GLY A 223 -6.23 -13.04 5.58
N ILE A 224 -5.15 -12.99 6.36
CA ILE A 224 -4.09 -14.00 6.38
C ILE A 224 -4.63 -15.35 6.85
N ARG A 225 -5.33 -15.38 8.00
CA ARG A 225 -5.93 -16.61 8.55
C ARG A 225 -6.89 -17.25 7.57
N SER A 226 -7.76 -16.46 6.95
CA SER A 226 -8.75 -16.91 5.98
C SER A 226 -8.08 -17.46 4.72
N TYR A 227 -7.03 -16.78 4.23
CA TYR A 227 -6.25 -17.23 3.10
C TYR A 227 -5.55 -18.57 3.36
N ASN A 228 -4.81 -18.67 4.48
CA ASN A 228 -4.05 -19.87 4.82
C ASN A 228 -4.95 -21.09 5.03
N LYS A 229 -6.12 -20.89 5.65
CA LYS A 229 -7.04 -21.99 5.97
C LYS A 229 -7.88 -22.44 4.78
N HIS A 230 -8.37 -21.52 3.93
CA HIS A 230 -9.43 -21.84 2.95
C HIS A 230 -9.05 -21.59 1.49
N ALA A 231 -8.07 -20.71 1.21
CA ALA A 231 -7.87 -20.23 -0.16
C ALA A 231 -7.54 -21.36 -1.14
N ARG A 232 -6.80 -22.39 -0.72
CA ARG A 232 -6.40 -23.49 -1.62
C ARG A 232 -7.54 -24.41 -2.04
N ARG A 233 -8.62 -24.52 -1.26
CA ARG A 233 -9.71 -25.48 -1.52
C ARG A 233 -10.98 -24.80 -2.04
N ASP A 234 -11.36 -23.69 -1.44
CA ASP A 234 -12.77 -23.25 -1.53
C ASP A 234 -12.94 -21.97 -2.35
N TRP A 235 -11.88 -21.20 -2.55
CA TRP A 235 -12.00 -19.90 -3.17
C TRP A 235 -11.93 -19.95 -4.69
N ALA A 236 -12.61 -19.03 -5.36
CA ALA A 236 -12.44 -18.82 -6.80
C ALA A 236 -10.98 -18.38 -7.10
N PRO A 237 -10.38 -18.80 -8.24
CA PRO A 237 -9.00 -18.46 -8.59
C PRO A 237 -8.67 -16.95 -8.52
N ARG A 238 -9.63 -16.08 -8.90
CA ARG A 238 -9.49 -14.63 -8.78
C ARG A 238 -9.21 -14.19 -7.34
N ARG A 239 -9.97 -14.71 -6.37
CA ARG A 239 -9.85 -14.34 -4.95
C ARG A 239 -8.53 -14.85 -4.36
N ARG A 240 -8.09 -16.04 -4.77
CA ARG A 240 -6.81 -16.63 -4.36
C ARG A 240 -5.61 -15.76 -4.77
N VAL A 241 -5.66 -15.11 -5.93
CA VAL A 241 -4.59 -14.22 -6.38
C VAL A 241 -4.69 -12.84 -5.72
N LEU A 242 -5.90 -12.26 -5.65
CA LEU A 242 -6.07 -10.88 -5.17
C LEU A 242 -5.84 -10.74 -3.65
N GLN A 243 -6.29 -11.68 -2.83
CA GLN A 243 -6.19 -11.58 -1.37
C GLN A 243 -4.77 -11.32 -0.85
N PRO A 244 -3.74 -12.13 -1.19
CA PRO A 244 -2.38 -11.88 -0.72
C PRO A 244 -1.81 -10.56 -1.23
N LEU A 245 -2.20 -10.09 -2.42
CA LEU A 245 -1.73 -8.81 -2.96
C LEU A 245 -2.34 -7.61 -2.23
N ILE A 246 -3.60 -7.73 -1.82
CA ILE A 246 -4.26 -6.75 -0.93
C ILE A 246 -3.56 -6.71 0.42
N ILE A 247 -3.23 -7.87 0.99
CA ILE A 247 -2.48 -7.96 2.26
C ILE A 247 -1.10 -7.31 2.12
N ILE A 248 -0.37 -7.61 1.04
CA ILE A 248 0.95 -7.01 0.75
C ILE A 248 0.82 -5.48 0.64
N ALA A 249 -0.18 -4.98 -0.08
CA ALA A 249 -0.42 -3.54 -0.22
C ALA A 249 -0.75 -2.87 1.13
N LEU A 250 -1.58 -3.50 1.96
CA LEU A 250 -1.93 -3.02 3.31
C LEU A 250 -0.71 -2.99 4.25
N VAL A 251 0.15 -4.00 4.20
CA VAL A 251 1.43 -4.01 4.94
C VAL A 251 2.34 -2.89 4.43
N GLY A 252 2.39 -2.67 3.11
CA GLY A 252 3.17 -1.59 2.51
C GLY A 252 2.78 -0.21 3.02
N VAL A 253 1.48 0.12 3.04
CA VAL A 253 1.03 1.42 3.57
C VAL A 253 1.21 1.54 5.08
N ALA A 254 1.05 0.44 5.83
CA ALA A 254 1.31 0.41 7.26
C ALA A 254 2.79 0.66 7.60
N LEU A 255 3.71 0.13 6.79
CA LEU A 255 5.14 0.43 6.94
C LEU A 255 5.47 1.86 6.53
N HIS A 256 4.79 2.41 5.53
CA HIS A 256 4.96 3.81 5.14
C HIS A 256 4.52 4.77 6.25
N ALA A 257 3.44 4.44 6.97
CA ALA A 257 2.91 5.19 8.10
C ALA A 257 3.86 5.33 9.30
N LEU A 258 4.94 4.54 9.38
CA LEU A 258 5.98 4.66 10.43
C LEU A 258 6.87 5.90 10.26
N VAL A 259 6.93 6.47 9.06
CA VAL A 259 7.87 7.56 8.72
C VAL A 259 7.22 8.67 7.90
N ASP A 260 5.90 8.57 7.73
CA ASP A 260 5.09 9.49 6.95
C ASP A 260 3.61 9.41 7.38
N PHE A 261 2.74 10.17 6.70
CA PHE A 261 1.33 10.35 7.09
C PHE A 261 0.30 9.93 6.03
N PRO A 262 0.42 8.75 5.38
CA PRO A 262 -0.54 8.31 4.37
C PRO A 262 -1.98 8.19 4.89
N PHE A 263 -2.18 7.92 6.19
CA PHE A 263 -3.50 7.81 6.80
C PHE A 263 -4.15 9.16 7.12
N GLN A 264 -3.47 10.28 6.92
CA GLN A 264 -4.08 11.62 6.96
C GLN A 264 -4.58 12.10 5.58
N VAL A 265 -4.49 11.24 4.56
CA VAL A 265 -4.85 11.59 3.18
C VAL A 265 -6.09 10.82 2.75
N GLU A 266 -7.17 11.55 2.48
CA GLU A 266 -8.50 10.98 2.26
C GLU A 266 -8.52 10.03 1.06
N SER A 267 -7.82 10.38 -0.03
CA SER A 267 -7.73 9.51 -1.20
C SER A 267 -7.03 8.19 -0.92
N ILE A 268 -6.09 8.14 0.02
CA ILE A 268 -5.42 6.90 0.43
C ILE A 268 -6.33 6.11 1.37
N GLN A 269 -6.96 6.79 2.35
CA GLN A 269 -7.89 6.19 3.29
C GLN A 269 -8.99 5.39 2.58
N VAL A 270 -9.56 5.88 1.47
CA VAL A 270 -10.61 5.17 0.72
C VAL A 270 -10.13 3.82 0.17
N TYR A 271 -8.91 3.77 -0.38
CA TYR A 271 -8.34 2.53 -0.91
C TYR A 271 -8.00 1.56 0.22
N VAL A 272 -7.43 2.09 1.32
CA VAL A 272 -7.15 1.30 2.52
C VAL A 272 -8.44 0.70 3.08
N ALA A 273 -9.49 1.50 3.28
CA ALA A 273 -10.78 1.04 3.78
C ALA A 273 -11.39 -0.04 2.87
N THR A 274 -11.28 0.11 1.55
CA THR A 274 -11.73 -0.91 0.59
C THR A 274 -10.98 -2.24 0.79
N TYR A 275 -9.65 -2.16 0.97
CA TYR A 275 -8.80 -3.34 1.17
C TYR A 275 -9.05 -4.01 2.52
N LEU A 276 -9.20 -3.22 3.59
CA LEU A 276 -9.59 -3.72 4.91
C LEU A 276 -10.95 -4.42 4.84
N GLY A 277 -11.94 -3.82 4.16
CA GLY A 277 -13.26 -4.42 3.95
C GLY A 277 -13.19 -5.76 3.21
N ILE A 278 -12.33 -5.88 2.21
CA ILE A 278 -12.09 -7.17 1.52
C ILE A 278 -11.50 -8.21 2.48
N CYS A 279 -10.53 -7.82 3.32
CA CYS A 279 -9.92 -8.71 4.29
C CYS A 279 -10.91 -9.17 5.38
N TRP A 280 -11.68 -8.25 5.97
CA TRP A 280 -12.74 -8.54 6.93
C TRP A 280 -13.83 -9.45 6.34
N GLY A 281 -14.22 -9.22 5.08
CA GLY A 281 -15.23 -10.02 4.37
C GLY A 281 -14.73 -11.36 3.83
N SER A 282 -13.43 -11.64 3.92
CA SER A 282 -12.84 -12.85 3.33
C SER A 282 -13.36 -14.18 3.91
N PRO A 283 -13.73 -14.32 5.19
CA PRO A 283 -14.30 -15.57 5.72
C PRO A 283 -15.65 -15.94 5.07
N LEU A 284 -16.47 -14.94 4.75
CA LEU A 284 -17.80 -15.11 4.14
C LEU A 284 -17.75 -15.70 2.72
N TRP A 285 -16.57 -15.69 2.10
CA TRP A 285 -16.38 -16.29 0.78
C TRP A 285 -16.54 -17.80 0.80
N ARG A 286 -16.29 -18.46 1.94
CA ARG A 286 -16.52 -19.89 2.14
C ARG A 286 -18.00 -20.23 2.15
N GLU A 287 -18.79 -19.55 2.98
CA GLU A 287 -20.22 -19.81 3.14
C GLU A 287 -20.96 -19.74 1.80
N LYS A 288 -20.64 -18.73 0.99
CA LYS A 288 -21.20 -18.60 -0.37
C LYS A 288 -20.78 -19.74 -1.30
N SER A 289 -19.55 -20.25 -1.19
CA SER A 289 -19.09 -21.38 -2.00
C SER A 289 -19.76 -22.70 -1.59
N GLU A 290 -19.93 -22.94 -0.29
CA GLU A 290 -20.58 -24.14 0.24
C GLU A 290 -22.08 -24.15 -0.08
N ALA A 291 -22.77 -23.01 0.12
CA ALA A 291 -24.18 -22.88 -0.24
C ALA A 291 -24.42 -23.11 -1.75
N ARG A 292 -23.50 -22.64 -2.60
CA ARG A 292 -23.58 -22.86 -4.04
C ARG A 292 -23.36 -24.33 -4.42
N ARG A 293 -22.43 -25.03 -3.76
CA ARG A 293 -22.21 -26.48 -3.97
C ARG A 293 -23.44 -27.28 -3.57
N ARG A 294 -23.99 -27.06 -2.36
CA ARG A 294 -25.20 -27.74 -1.89
C ARG A 294 -26.41 -27.56 -2.82
N ARG A 295 -26.61 -26.35 -3.35
CA ARG A 295 -27.64 -26.12 -4.37
C ARG A 295 -27.38 -26.90 -5.64
N SER A 296 -26.14 -26.97 -6.13
CA SER A 296 -25.80 -27.76 -7.32
C SER A 296 -26.15 -29.23 -7.12
N ASP A 297 -25.78 -29.81 -5.98
CA ASP A 297 -26.03 -31.22 -5.68
C ASP A 297 -27.53 -31.53 -5.55
N SER A 298 -28.34 -30.56 -5.08
CA SER A 298 -29.80 -30.71 -5.02
C SER A 298 -30.48 -30.69 -6.38
N TRP A 299 -29.96 -29.93 -7.36
CA TRP A 299 -30.51 -29.92 -8.73
C TRP A 299 -30.17 -31.21 -9.48
N ASP A 300 -28.93 -31.70 -9.32
CA ASP A 300 -28.47 -32.94 -9.94
C ASP A 300 -29.26 -34.17 -9.44
N THR A 301 -29.62 -34.17 -8.15
CA THR A 301 -30.49 -35.23 -7.57
C THR A 301 -31.94 -35.14 -8.03
N SER A 302 -32.50 -33.93 -8.23
CA SER A 302 -33.86 -33.79 -8.76
C SER A 302 -33.99 -34.16 -10.25
N ASP A 303 -32.99 -33.87 -11.09
CA ASP A 303 -33.02 -34.22 -12.52
C ASP A 303 -32.89 -35.74 -12.75
N VAL A 304 -32.14 -36.44 -11.91
CA VAL A 304 -32.07 -37.91 -11.90
C VAL A 304 -33.41 -38.53 -11.49
N THR A 305 -34.20 -37.84 -10.67
CA THR A 305 -35.50 -38.36 -10.21
C THR A 305 -36.62 -38.16 -11.27
N ILE A 306 -36.52 -37.12 -12.10
CA ILE A 306 -37.54 -36.81 -13.13
C ILE A 306 -37.36 -37.65 -14.41
N THR A 307 -36.16 -38.21 -14.66
CA THR A 307 -35.88 -39.03 -15.85
C THR A 307 -36.22 -40.52 -15.71
N LEU A 308 -36.81 -40.94 -14.57
CA LEU A 308 -37.15 -42.33 -14.27
C LEU A 308 -38.66 -42.67 -14.38
N HIS A 309 -39.46 -41.85 -15.08
CA HIS A 309 -40.88 -42.13 -15.35
C HIS A 309 -41.22 -42.17 -16.83
#